data_AF-A0A9W4JBJ9-F1
#
_entry.id   AF-A0A9W4JBJ9-F1
#
_cell.length_a   1.000
_cell.length_b   1.000
_cell.length_c   1.000
_cell.angle_alpha   90.00
_cell.angle_beta   90.00
_cell.angle_gamma   90.00
#
_symmetry.space_group_name_H-M   'P 1'
#
loop_
_entity.id
_entity.type
_entity.pdbx_description
1 polymer ?
#
loop_
_entity_poly.entity_id
_entity_poly.type
_entity_poly.pdbx_seq_one_letter_code
_entity_poly.pdbx_strand_id
1 'polypeptide(L)'
;MMRRRIVHFYYAALTLKSQPDHFDAIRTENYMLRAKLFHHAQAPWEGDSVSLKYTMLQVLKNWPMSMDGEEQMKSVECLAHVSEEEVQKCSEDHLQEQERLQELGEMRELIGTDAQGWVSDDDELERGRAIIQSIKDGLMEHSSTEMERTAVLSHFPFDDHDENT
;
A
#
# COMPACT_ATOMS: atom_id res chain seq x y z
N MET A 1 7.40 -2.52 14.54
CA MET A 1 7.10 -3.61 13.59
C MET A 1 7.11 -5.03 14.23
N MET A 2 8.20 -5.48 14.87
CA MET A 2 8.34 -6.89 15.32
C MET A 2 7.29 -7.38 16.33
N ARG A 3 6.98 -6.62 17.38
CA ARG A 3 6.00 -7.02 18.40
C ARG A 3 4.63 -7.34 17.79
N ARG A 4 4.15 -6.50 16.86
CA ARG A 4 2.84 -6.67 16.22
C ARG A 4 2.80 -7.92 15.34
N ARG A 5 3.87 -8.19 14.58
CA ARG A 5 4.01 -9.43 13.78
C ARG A 5 4.01 -10.67 14.67
N ILE A 6 4.81 -10.67 15.74
CA ILE A 6 4.88 -11.78 16.69
C ILE A 6 3.51 -12.05 17.33
N VAL A 7 2.82 -11.01 17.82
CA VAL A 7 1.48 -11.15 18.40
C VAL A 7 0.49 -11.71 17.38
N HIS A 8 0.53 -11.25 16.12
CA HIS A 8 -0.32 -11.78 15.05
C HIS A 8 -0.05 -13.26 14.80
N PHE A 9 1.21 -13.68 14.71
CA PHE A 9 1.56 -15.10 14.55
C PHE A 9 1.08 -15.96 15.72
N TYR A 10 1.25 -15.49 16.96
CA TYR A 10 0.73 -16.20 18.14
C TYR A 10 -0.79 -16.30 18.11
N TYR A 11 -1.48 -15.21 17.80
CA TYR A 11 -2.94 -15.21 17.67
C TYR A 11 -3.39 -16.23 16.61
N ALA A 12 -2.81 -16.20 15.42
CA ALA A 12 -3.15 -17.11 14.32
C ALA A 12 -2.89 -18.58 14.69
N ALA A 13 -1.73 -18.90 15.25
CA ALA A 13 -1.35 -20.27 15.63
C ALA A 13 -2.23 -20.82 16.76
N LEU A 14 -2.53 -20.00 17.78
CA LEU A 14 -3.42 -20.40 18.87
C LEU A 14 -4.85 -20.58 18.37
N THR A 15 -5.34 -19.67 17.52
CA THR A 15 -6.69 -19.72 16.95
C THR A 15 -6.88 -20.97 16.10
N LEU A 16 -5.92 -21.29 15.21
CA LEU A 16 -5.93 -22.53 14.42
C LEU A 16 -6.07 -23.77 15.32
N LYS A 17 -5.35 -23.79 16.45
CA LYS A 17 -5.34 -24.93 17.37
C LYS A 17 -6.62 -25.04 18.20
N SER A 18 -7.13 -23.92 18.72
CA SER A 18 -8.26 -23.92 19.66
C SER A 18 -9.63 -23.78 19.00
N GLN A 19 -9.70 -23.14 17.83
CA GLN A 19 -10.94 -22.76 17.13
C GLN A 19 -10.74 -22.84 15.61
N PRO A 20 -10.67 -24.04 15.02
CA PRO A 20 -10.40 -24.22 13.59
C PRO A 20 -11.45 -23.55 12.70
N ASP A 21 -12.73 -23.58 13.09
CA ASP A 21 -13.81 -22.92 12.35
C ASP A 21 -13.64 -21.40 12.33
N HIS A 22 -13.22 -20.80 13.45
CA HIS A 22 -12.91 -19.37 13.52
C HIS A 22 -11.69 -19.03 12.67
N PHE A 23 -10.67 -19.89 12.69
CA PHE A 23 -9.48 -19.72 11.87
C PHE A 23 -9.80 -19.76 10.37
N ASP A 24 -10.67 -20.67 9.95
CA ASP A 24 -11.06 -20.77 8.54
C ASP A 24 -11.86 -19.53 8.11
N ALA A 25 -12.85 -19.12 8.93
CA ALA A 25 -13.66 -17.93 8.68
C ALA A 25 -12.84 -16.62 8.51
N ILE A 26 -11.79 -16.43 9.31
CA ILE A 26 -10.94 -15.21 9.21
C ILE A 26 -9.93 -15.28 8.05
N ARG A 27 -9.67 -16.47 7.50
CA ARG A 27 -8.72 -16.68 6.40
C ARG A 27 -9.41 -16.67 5.03
N THR A 28 -10.74 -16.78 4.97
CA THR A 28 -11.48 -16.71 3.71
C THR A 28 -11.24 -15.37 3.00
N GLU A 29 -11.01 -15.40 1.70
CA GLU A 29 -10.71 -14.21 0.88
C GLU A 29 -11.80 -13.14 1.02
N ASN A 30 -13.07 -13.54 1.06
CA ASN A 30 -14.21 -12.67 1.25
C ASN A 30 -14.22 -11.95 2.61
N TYR A 31 -13.66 -12.55 3.66
CA TYR A 31 -13.51 -11.88 4.96
C TYR A 31 -12.35 -10.87 4.90
N MET A 32 -11.23 -11.27 4.31
CA MET A 32 -10.08 -10.39 4.12
C MET A 32 -10.42 -9.16 3.27
N LEU A 33 -11.20 -9.32 2.19
CA LEU A 33 -11.65 -8.22 1.34
C LEU A 33 -12.56 -7.24 2.09
N ARG A 34 -13.49 -7.73 2.92
CA ARG A 34 -14.31 -6.88 3.80
C ARG A 34 -13.45 -6.10 4.80
N ALA A 35 -12.49 -6.78 5.43
CA ALA A 35 -11.58 -6.15 6.39
C ALA A 35 -10.72 -5.07 5.71
N LYS A 36 -10.21 -5.32 4.51
CA LYS A 36 -9.49 -4.33 3.70
C LYS A 36 -10.37 -3.15 3.34
N LEU A 37 -11.59 -3.39 2.84
CA LEU A 37 -12.52 -2.32 2.47
C LEU A 37 -12.83 -1.44 3.68
N PHE A 38 -13.14 -2.05 4.82
CA PHE A 38 -13.38 -1.31 6.06
C PHE A 38 -12.14 -0.51 6.48
N HIS A 39 -10.95 -1.09 6.37
CA HIS A 39 -9.70 -0.41 6.71
C HIS A 39 -9.45 0.83 5.85
N HIS A 40 -9.61 0.73 4.53
CA HIS A 40 -9.43 1.87 3.64
C HIS A 40 -10.56 2.91 3.77
N ALA A 41 -11.82 2.48 3.95
CA ALA A 41 -12.95 3.39 4.07
C ALA A 41 -13.02 4.15 5.40
N GLN A 42 -12.45 3.59 6.48
CA GLN A 42 -12.43 4.26 7.80
C GLN A 42 -11.21 5.17 8.01
N ALA A 43 -10.17 5.04 7.17
CA ALA A 43 -8.98 5.85 7.31
C ALA A 43 -9.31 7.34 7.08
N PRO A 44 -8.68 8.27 7.81
CA PRO A 44 -8.71 9.68 7.43
C PRO A 44 -8.29 9.82 5.96
N TRP A 45 -8.89 10.77 5.25
CA TRP A 45 -8.52 10.99 3.85
C TRP A 45 -7.10 11.54 3.75
N GLU A 46 -6.16 10.67 3.38
CA GLU A 46 -4.74 10.98 3.18
C GLU A 46 -4.34 10.95 1.69
N GLY A 47 -5.32 10.89 0.77
CA GLY A 47 -5.09 10.92 -0.68
C GLY A 47 -4.90 9.56 -1.36
N ASP A 48 -4.86 8.45 -0.61
CA ASP A 48 -4.83 7.08 -1.18
C ASP A 48 -6.19 6.70 -1.81
N SER A 49 -6.37 7.10 -3.06
CA SER A 49 -7.57 6.80 -3.84
C SER A 49 -7.47 5.47 -4.59
N VAL A 50 -6.26 5.04 -4.95
CA VAL A 50 -6.02 3.85 -5.79
C VAL A 50 -6.23 2.58 -4.99
N SER A 51 -5.74 2.47 -3.76
CA SER A 51 -5.94 1.26 -2.94
C SER A 51 -7.40 1.09 -2.54
N LEU A 52 -8.08 2.19 -2.21
CA LEU A 52 -9.52 2.17 -1.94
C LEU A 52 -10.30 1.74 -3.18
N LYS A 53 -10.05 2.36 -4.34
CA LYS A 53 -10.70 2.01 -5.60
C LYS A 53 -10.46 0.55 -5.97
N TYR A 54 -9.21 0.09 -5.92
CA TYR A 54 -8.86 -1.31 -6.19
C TYR A 54 -9.64 -2.26 -5.28
N THR A 55 -9.67 -1.98 -3.97
CA THR A 55 -10.40 -2.81 -3.00
C THR A 55 -11.91 -2.83 -3.28
N MET A 56 -12.51 -1.70 -3.64
CA MET A 56 -13.91 -1.63 -4.05
C MET A 56 -14.18 -2.48 -5.29
N LEU A 57 -13.32 -2.43 -6.30
CA LEU A 57 -13.49 -3.24 -7.52
C LEU A 57 -13.36 -4.74 -7.24
N GLN A 58 -12.43 -5.16 -6.37
CA GLN A 58 -12.34 -6.57 -5.95
C GLN A 58 -13.60 -7.03 -5.22
N VAL A 59 -14.20 -6.16 -4.40
CA VAL A 59 -15.48 -6.45 -3.73
C VAL A 59 -16.63 -6.56 -4.73
N LEU A 60 -16.70 -5.69 -5.74
CA LEU A 60 -17.71 -5.77 -6.80
C LEU A 60 -17.57 -7.05 -7.63
N LYS A 61 -16.33 -7.44 -7.97
CA LYS A 61 -16.04 -8.67 -8.71
C LYS A 61 -16.44 -9.93 -7.95
N ASN A 62 -16.26 -9.93 -6.63
CA ASN A 62 -16.59 -11.06 -5.76
C ASN A 62 -18.01 -10.96 -5.19
N TRP A 63 -18.85 -10.05 -5.70
CA TRP A 63 -20.21 -9.87 -5.22
C TRP A 63 -21.18 -10.92 -5.81
N PRO A 64 -22.11 -11.48 -5.01
CA PRO A 64 -22.17 -11.40 -3.55
C PRO A 64 -21.06 -12.24 -2.90
N MET A 65 -20.39 -11.66 -1.91
CA MET A 65 -19.32 -12.33 -1.16
C MET A 65 -19.93 -13.37 -0.19
N SER A 66 -20.34 -14.53 -0.68
CA SER A 66 -20.96 -15.59 0.13
C SER A 66 -20.05 -16.02 1.30
N MET A 67 -20.67 -16.41 2.42
CA MET A 67 -19.99 -17.10 3.51
C MET A 67 -20.05 -18.62 3.26
N ASP A 68 -19.00 -19.34 3.64
CA ASP A 68 -18.98 -20.79 3.50
C ASP A 68 -20.12 -21.42 4.32
N GLY A 69 -20.96 -22.23 3.67
CA GLY A 69 -22.08 -22.94 4.30
C GLY A 69 -23.47 -22.32 4.15
N GLU A 70 -23.60 -21.15 3.51
CA GLU A 70 -24.91 -20.62 3.12
C GLU A 70 -25.34 -21.17 1.74
N GLU A 71 -26.49 -21.84 1.67
CA GLU A 71 -27.15 -22.14 0.39
C GLU A 71 -27.27 -20.83 -0.39
N GLN A 72 -26.75 -20.82 -1.63
CA GLN A 72 -26.66 -19.68 -2.54
C GLN A 72 -27.80 -18.69 -2.32
N MET A 73 -27.53 -17.68 -1.47
CA MET A 73 -28.43 -16.57 -1.25
C MET A 73 -28.70 -16.00 -2.64
N LYS A 74 -29.98 -15.97 -3.06
CA LYS A 74 -30.42 -15.59 -4.41
C LYS A 74 -29.49 -14.51 -4.95
N SER A 75 -28.78 -14.82 -6.05
CA SER A 75 -27.81 -13.94 -6.70
C SER A 75 -28.29 -12.49 -6.66
N VAL A 76 -27.79 -11.71 -5.71
CA VAL A 76 -28.13 -10.29 -5.59
C VAL A 76 -27.27 -9.60 -6.63
N GLU A 77 -27.89 -9.10 -7.69
CA GLU A 77 -27.19 -8.28 -8.67
C GLU A 77 -26.56 -7.08 -7.96
N CYS A 78 -25.27 -6.85 -8.22
CA CYS A 78 -24.58 -5.68 -7.70
C CYS A 78 -25.12 -4.42 -8.38
N LEU A 79 -25.35 -3.35 -7.61
CA LEU A 79 -25.91 -2.09 -8.14
C LEU A 79 -24.94 -1.35 -9.09
N ALA A 80 -23.65 -1.71 -9.08
CA ALA A 80 -22.63 -1.08 -9.89
C ALA A 80 -22.09 -2.06 -10.92
N HIS A 81 -22.16 -1.68 -12.19
CA HIS A 81 -21.47 -2.34 -13.28
C HIS A 81 -20.21 -1.56 -13.60
N VAL A 82 -19.07 -2.24 -13.58
CA VAL A 82 -17.77 -1.69 -13.93
C VAL A 82 -17.27 -2.48 -15.13
N SER A 83 -16.63 -1.81 -16.08
CA SER A 83 -16.11 -2.50 -17.26
C SER A 83 -14.87 -3.34 -16.89
N GLU A 84 -14.61 -4.43 -17.61
CA GLU A 84 -13.40 -5.25 -17.35
C GLU A 84 -12.13 -4.43 -17.58
N GLU A 85 -12.15 -3.50 -18.54
CA GLU A 85 -11.04 -2.59 -18.82
C GLU A 85 -10.75 -1.66 -17.63
N GLU A 86 -11.79 -1.18 -16.95
CA GLU A 86 -11.63 -0.35 -15.74
C GLU A 86 -11.03 -1.15 -14.57
N VAL A 87 -11.42 -2.42 -14.41
CA VAL A 87 -10.87 -3.33 -13.39
C VAL A 87 -9.40 -3.63 -13.68
N GLN A 88 -9.08 -3.93 -14.94
CA GLN A 88 -7.72 -4.23 -15.37
C GLN A 88 -6.81 -3.02 -15.16
N LYS A 89 -7.21 -1.84 -15.65
CA LYS A 89 -6.46 -0.59 -15.47
C LYS A 89 -6.23 -0.28 -13.98
N CYS A 90 -7.27 -0.40 -13.16
CA CYS A 90 -7.13 -0.14 -11.72
C CYS A 90 -6.18 -1.13 -11.03
N SER A 91 -6.12 -2.37 -11.52
CA SER A 91 -5.20 -3.38 -11.00
C SER A 91 -3.75 -3.07 -11.36
N GLU A 92 -3.51 -2.59 -12.57
CA GLU A 92 -2.20 -2.11 -13.04
C GLU A 92 -1.76 -0.86 -12.26
N ASP A 93 -2.63 0.14 -12.13
CA ASP A 93 -2.38 1.36 -11.35
C ASP A 93 -2.01 1.02 -9.90
N HIS A 94 -2.76 0.09 -9.27
CA HIS A 94 -2.50 -0.34 -7.90
C HIS A 94 -1.17 -1.08 -7.74
N LEU A 95 -0.81 -1.95 -8.70
CA LEU A 95 0.47 -2.65 -8.69
C LEU A 95 1.64 -1.65 -8.79
N GLN A 96 1.55 -0.73 -9.75
CA GLN A 96 2.59 0.28 -9.97
C GLN A 96 2.73 1.23 -8.75
N GLU A 97 1.63 1.54 -8.07
CA GLU A 97 1.68 2.31 -6.83
C GLU A 97 2.36 1.54 -5.69
N GLN A 98 2.03 0.25 -5.51
CA GLN A 98 2.67 -0.58 -4.49
C GLN A 98 4.18 -0.68 -4.70
N GLU A 99 4.63 -0.87 -5.94
CA GLU A 99 6.05 -0.91 -6.27
C GLU A 99 6.75 0.39 -5.90
N ARG A 100 6.19 1.55 -6.32
CA ARG A 100 6.76 2.87 -6.00
C ARG A 100 6.75 3.17 -4.49
N LEU A 101 5.69 2.79 -3.77
CA LEU A 101 5.63 2.97 -2.32
C LEU A 101 6.64 2.07 -1.59
N GLN A 102 6.90 0.86 -2.10
CA GLN A 102 7.93 -0.03 -1.59
C GLN A 102 9.32 0.59 -1.78
N GLU A 103 9.65 1.02 -3.00
CA GLU A 103 10.93 1.70 -3.30
C GLU A 103 11.14 2.92 -2.41
N LEU A 104 10.12 3.76 -2.24
CA LEU A 104 10.17 4.93 -1.36
C LEU A 104 10.35 4.52 0.12
N GLY A 105 9.75 3.41 0.54
CA GLY A 105 9.95 2.82 1.86
C GLY A 105 11.40 2.38 2.09
N GLU A 106 11.99 1.68 1.13
CA GLU A 106 13.38 1.23 1.16
C GLU A 106 14.35 2.42 1.19
N MET A 107 14.08 3.47 0.39
CA MET A 107 14.84 4.72 0.45
C MET A 107 14.77 5.38 1.83
N ARG A 108 13.58 5.49 2.44
CA ARG A 108 13.44 6.05 3.80
C ARG A 108 14.18 5.25 4.85
N GLU A 109 14.12 3.92 4.77
CA GLU A 109 14.86 3.03 5.68
C GLU A 109 16.38 3.25 5.54
N LEU A 110 16.87 3.41 4.31
CA LEU A 110 18.28 3.70 4.05
C LEU A 110 18.69 5.09 4.57
N ILE A 111 17.87 6.12 4.36
CA ILE A 111 18.13 7.50 4.83
C ILE A 111 18.03 7.58 6.36
N GLY A 112 17.23 6.73 6.99
CA GLY A 112 17.00 6.74 8.43
C GLY A 112 15.91 7.72 8.87
N THR A 113 14.95 8.01 8.00
CA THR A 113 13.86 8.96 8.27
C THR A 113 12.51 8.26 8.44
N ASP A 114 11.61 8.91 9.16
CA ASP A 114 10.20 8.48 9.19
C ASP A 114 9.42 8.98 7.96
N ALA A 115 8.10 8.74 7.95
CA ALA A 115 7.24 9.17 6.85
C ALA A 115 7.14 10.70 6.68
N GLN A 116 7.53 11.48 7.70
CA GLN A 116 7.54 12.94 7.71
C GLN A 116 8.93 13.51 7.45
N GLY A 117 9.94 12.67 7.23
CA GLY A 117 11.33 13.12 7.05
C GLY A 117 12.02 13.49 8.36
N TRP A 118 11.46 13.14 9.52
CA TRP A 118 12.04 13.48 10.82
C TRP A 118 13.24 12.59 11.16
N VAL A 119 14.24 13.18 11.81
CA VAL A 119 15.46 12.52 12.33
C VAL A 119 15.71 12.94 13.78
N SER A 120 16.48 12.15 14.53
CA SER A 120 16.65 12.37 15.98
C SER A 120 17.53 13.56 16.35
N ASP A 121 18.56 13.85 15.56
CA ASP A 121 19.59 14.84 15.86
C ASP A 121 20.31 15.32 14.59
N ASP A 122 21.15 16.34 14.75
CA ASP A 122 21.89 16.97 13.65
C ASP A 122 22.88 16.01 12.96
N ASP A 123 23.44 15.03 13.70
CA ASP A 123 24.36 14.06 13.12
C ASP A 123 23.63 13.07 12.20
N GLU A 124 22.43 12.62 12.58
CA GLU A 124 21.54 11.83 11.70
C GLU A 124 21.03 12.66 10.51
N LEU A 125 20.77 13.96 10.71
CA LEU A 125 20.39 14.86 9.60
C LEU A 125 21.50 14.96 8.56
N GLU A 126 22.74 15.15 8.98
CA GLU A 126 23.89 15.22 8.07
C GLU A 126 24.13 13.89 7.35
N ARG A 127 24.00 12.76 8.06
CA ARG A 127 24.02 11.42 7.44
C ARG A 127 22.93 11.25 6.39
N GLY A 128 21.68 11.58 6.73
CA GLY A 128 20.55 11.46 5.82
C GLY A 128 20.73 12.31 4.57
N ARG A 129 21.22 13.55 4.71
CA ARG A 129 21.55 14.43 3.57
C ARG A 129 22.65 13.84 2.68
N ALA A 130 23.70 13.26 3.26
CA ALA A 130 24.77 12.61 2.49
C ALA A 130 24.25 11.40 1.69
N ILE A 131 23.36 10.60 2.30
CA ILE A 131 22.72 9.46 1.63
C ILE A 131 21.81 9.93 0.50
N ILE A 132 20.97 10.94 0.75
CA ILE A 132 20.11 11.55 -0.28
C ILE A 132 20.95 12.02 -1.46
N GLN A 133 22.07 12.72 -1.21
CA GLN A 133 22.96 13.18 -2.28
C GLN A 133 23.55 12.00 -3.06
N SER A 134 24.01 10.96 -2.37
CA SER A 134 24.53 9.74 -3.03
C SER A 134 23.48 9.04 -3.90
N ILE A 135 22.21 9.02 -3.48
CA ILE A 135 21.11 8.46 -4.27
C ILE A 135 20.89 9.31 -5.52
N LYS A 136 20.84 10.65 -5.39
CA LYS A 136 20.68 11.57 -6.52
C LYS A 136 21.82 11.43 -7.53
N ASP A 137 23.05 11.35 -7.05
CA ASP A 137 24.23 11.19 -7.91
C ASP A 137 24.16 9.88 -8.71
N GLY A 138 23.81 8.76 -8.05
CA GLY A 138 23.61 7.48 -8.72
C GLY A 138 22.47 7.52 -9.75
N LEU A 139 21.34 8.12 -9.42
CA LEU A 139 20.23 8.30 -10.36
C LEU A 139 20.63 9.17 -11.56
N MET A 140 21.39 10.25 -11.34
CA MET A 140 21.90 11.12 -12.41
C MET A 140 22.91 10.42 -13.32
N GLU A 141 23.77 9.57 -12.76
CA GLU A 141 24.73 8.75 -13.50
C GLU A 141 24.01 7.73 -14.40
N HIS A 142 22.94 7.11 -13.90
CA HIS A 142 22.19 6.08 -14.64
C HIS A 142 21.06 6.63 -15.51
N SER A 143 20.74 7.92 -15.43
CA SER A 143 19.73 8.57 -16.26
C SER A 143 20.19 8.65 -17.72
N SER A 144 19.48 7.99 -18.63
CA SER A 144 19.80 7.93 -20.06
C SER A 144 19.04 8.96 -20.89
N THR A 145 17.95 9.52 -20.34
CA THR A 145 17.08 10.48 -21.03
C THR A 145 17.06 11.84 -20.33
N GLU A 146 16.80 12.90 -21.09
CA GLU A 146 16.61 14.27 -20.57
C GLU A 146 15.46 14.32 -19.54
N MET A 147 14.41 13.53 -19.78
CA MET A 147 13.24 13.45 -18.91
C MET A 147 13.59 12.85 -17.55
N GLU A 148 14.37 11.77 -17.51
CA GLU A 148 14.85 11.17 -16.25
C GLU A 148 15.74 12.15 -15.47
N ARG A 149 16.68 12.82 -16.15
CA ARG A 149 17.54 13.84 -15.52
C ARG A 149 16.70 14.98 -14.93
N THR A 150 15.69 15.45 -15.67
CA THR A 150 14.77 16.50 -15.20
C THR A 150 13.98 16.04 -13.99
N ALA A 151 13.50 14.78 -13.98
CA ALA A 151 12.78 14.21 -12.85
C ALA A 151 13.65 14.16 -11.59
N VAL A 152 14.93 13.76 -11.70
CA VAL A 152 15.86 13.73 -10.55
C VAL A 152 16.22 15.13 -10.07
N LEU A 153 16.28 16.13 -10.95
CA LEU A 153 16.65 17.50 -10.57
C LEU A 153 15.50 18.32 -10.00
N SER A 154 14.28 18.12 -10.51
CA SER A 154 13.13 19.00 -10.22
C SER A 154 12.02 18.32 -9.43
N HIS A 155 12.01 16.99 -9.36
CA HIS A 155 10.92 16.20 -8.77
C HIS A 155 11.43 15.11 -7.82
N PHE A 156 12.63 15.28 -7.27
CA PHE A 156 13.16 14.31 -6.32
C PHE A 156 12.33 14.28 -5.04
N PRO A 157 11.85 13.11 -4.57
CA PRO A 157 10.88 13.04 -3.48
C PRO A 157 11.33 13.59 -2.12
N PHE A 158 12.63 13.74 -1.90
CA PHE A 158 13.21 14.21 -0.64
C PHE A 158 13.80 15.63 -0.72
N ASP A 159 13.63 16.32 -1.85
CA ASP A 159 13.97 17.73 -1.94
C ASP A 159 12.89 18.58 -1.27
N ASP A 160 13.29 19.76 -0.79
CA ASP A 160 12.36 20.77 -0.29
C ASP A 160 11.69 21.45 -1.49
N HIS A 161 10.42 21.15 -1.70
CA HIS A 161 9.61 21.74 -2.76
C HIS A 161 8.77 22.86 -2.14
N ASP A 162 9.12 24.10 -2.44
CA ASP A 162 8.39 25.27 -1.95
C ASP A 162 6.97 25.27 -2.57
N GLU A 163 5.93 25.16 -1.74
CA GLU A 163 4.52 25.10 -2.19
C GLU A 163 3.99 26.45 -2.72
N ASN A 164 4.84 27.47 -2.83
CA ASN A 164 4.49 28.86 -3.15
C ASN A 164 4.52 29.23 -4.64
N THR A 165 4.59 28.24 -5.54
CA THR A 165 4.50 28.43 -7.00
C THR A 165 3.22 27.84 -7.56
#